data_AF-V6K5J5-F1
#
_entry.id   AF-V6K5J5-F1
#
_cell.length_a   1.000
_cell.length_b   1.000
_cell.length_c   1.000
_cell.angle_alpha   90.00
_cell.angle_beta   90.00
_cell.angle_gamma   90.00
#
_symmetry.space_group_name_H-M   'P 1'
#
loop_
_entity.id
_entity.type
_entity.pdbx_description
1 polymer ?
#
loop_
_entity_poly.entity_id
_entity_poly.type
_entity_poly.pdbx_seq_one_letter_code
_entity_poly.pdbx_strand_id
1 'polypeptide(L)'
;MTKAADEQQLDRIARSLNRYEWHPTQEEIAVGVAFLRELQKDEEASRPFPRGPQEWDRLRTEGIAGLVAKVARIDKELLPLWRERLPSDSPVIALVEIYVRSAQSILHHADDVLAAWRGAVWQEPTQEEIAHEAHRLQVSPEDARAIWRFEEARHWESQPPRSALWEELLPKWSYLTSVASVVAAVVTGDVEY
;
A
#
# COMPACT_ATOMS: atom_id res chain seq x y z
N MET A 1 1.52 16.16 -17.59
CA MET A 1 0.14 16.28 -18.13
C MET A 1 -0.75 15.06 -17.81
N THR A 2 -0.24 14.03 -17.10
CA THR A 2 -0.94 12.75 -16.89
C THR A 2 -1.91 12.71 -15.70
N LYS A 3 -1.57 13.37 -14.58
CA LYS A 3 -2.39 13.32 -13.35
C LYS A 3 -3.86 13.75 -13.54
N ALA A 4 -4.09 14.90 -14.18
CA ALA A 4 -5.44 15.41 -14.42
C ALA A 4 -6.25 14.52 -15.39
N ALA A 5 -5.57 13.84 -16.33
CA ALA A 5 -6.21 12.90 -17.24
C ALA A 5 -6.60 11.60 -16.52
N ASP A 6 -5.71 11.09 -15.66
CA ASP A 6 -5.95 9.90 -14.84
C ASP A 6 -7.10 10.13 -13.83
N GLU A 7 -7.15 11.31 -13.18
CA GLU A 7 -8.27 11.71 -12.32
C GLU A 7 -9.60 11.77 -13.08
N GLN A 8 -9.62 12.42 -14.26
CA GLN A 8 -10.84 12.48 -15.09
C GLN A 8 -11.28 11.10 -15.58
N GLN A 9 -10.33 10.20 -15.88
CA GLN A 9 -10.63 8.84 -16.32
C GLN A 9 -11.18 8.00 -15.16
N LEU A 10 -10.57 8.06 -13.98
CA LEU A 10 -11.07 7.41 -12.77
C LEU A 10 -12.51 7.86 -12.47
N ASP A 11 -12.77 9.16 -12.44
CA ASP A 11 -14.10 9.73 -12.20
C ASP A 11 -15.13 9.31 -13.24
N ARG A 12 -14.71 9.14 -14.50
CA ARG A 12 -15.59 8.67 -15.57
C ARG A 12 -15.97 7.21 -15.35
N ILE A 13 -14.99 6.36 -15.05
CA ILE A 13 -15.19 4.92 -14.82
C ILE A 13 -16.07 4.71 -13.58
N ALA A 14 -15.75 5.37 -12.47
CA ALA A 14 -16.54 5.30 -11.24
C ALA A 14 -18.00 5.73 -11.45
N ARG A 15 -18.23 6.86 -12.14
CA ARG A 15 -19.60 7.30 -12.47
C ARG A 15 -20.33 6.35 -13.39
N SER A 16 -19.64 5.80 -14.39
CA SER A 16 -20.22 4.82 -15.31
C SER A 16 -20.66 3.55 -14.57
N LEU A 17 -19.88 3.11 -13.59
CA LEU A 17 -20.22 1.99 -12.72
C LEU A 17 -21.43 2.33 -11.83
N ASN A 18 -21.41 3.48 -11.15
CA ASN A 18 -22.49 3.90 -10.24
C ASN A 18 -23.83 4.17 -10.94
N ARG A 19 -23.80 4.54 -12.22
CA ARG A 19 -25.01 4.74 -13.03
C ARG A 19 -25.47 3.48 -13.75
N TYR A 20 -24.80 2.35 -13.55
CA TYR A 20 -25.04 1.11 -14.28
C TYR A 20 -24.92 1.29 -15.80
N GLU A 21 -24.11 2.25 -16.25
CA GLU A 21 -23.80 2.46 -17.67
C GLU A 21 -22.73 1.46 -18.15
N TRP A 22 -21.85 1.04 -17.24
CA TRP A 22 -20.91 -0.05 -17.45
C TRP A 22 -21.30 -1.24 -16.57
N HIS A 23 -21.42 -2.41 -17.20
CA HIS A 23 -21.65 -3.69 -16.55
C HIS A 23 -20.38 -4.54 -16.66
N PRO A 24 -19.57 -4.66 -15.59
CA PRO A 24 -18.34 -5.43 -15.63
C PRO A 24 -18.58 -6.86 -16.10
N THR A 25 -17.77 -7.33 -17.04
CA THR A 25 -17.81 -8.73 -17.48
C THR A 25 -17.24 -9.66 -16.40
N GLN A 26 -17.51 -10.96 -16.49
CA GLN A 26 -16.93 -11.95 -15.57
C GLN A 26 -15.39 -11.98 -15.64
N GLU A 27 -14.81 -11.71 -16.81
CA GLU A 27 -13.37 -11.64 -16.98
C GLU A 27 -12.78 -10.39 -16.31
N GLU A 28 -13.46 -9.24 -16.44
CA GLU A 28 -13.09 -8.00 -15.76
C GLU A 28 -13.18 -8.14 -14.23
N ILE A 29 -14.23 -8.78 -13.72
CA ILE A 29 -14.38 -9.11 -12.30
C ILE A 29 -13.23 -10.03 -11.86
N ALA A 30 -12.90 -11.06 -12.63
CA ALA A 30 -11.81 -11.97 -12.30
C ALA A 30 -10.44 -11.27 -12.24
N VAL A 31 -10.18 -10.33 -13.16
CA VAL A 31 -8.97 -9.49 -13.12
C VAL A 31 -8.99 -8.55 -11.92
N GLY A 32 -10.12 -7.90 -11.62
CA GLY A 32 -10.29 -7.07 -10.44
C GLY A 32 -10.01 -7.82 -9.14
N VAL A 33 -10.56 -9.05 -8.99
CA VAL A 33 -10.29 -9.94 -7.86
C VAL A 33 -8.80 -10.27 -7.74
N ALA A 34 -8.16 -10.61 -8.87
CA ALA A 34 -6.73 -10.94 -8.88
C ALA A 34 -5.86 -9.74 -8.47
N PHE A 35 -6.20 -8.55 -8.95
CA PHE A 35 -5.55 -7.29 -8.56
C PHE A 35 -5.72 -7.01 -7.07
N LEU A 36 -6.94 -7.05 -6.53
CA LEU A 36 -7.19 -6.81 -5.10
C LEU A 36 -6.49 -7.84 -4.21
N ARG A 37 -6.45 -9.11 -4.64
CA ARG A 37 -5.67 -10.15 -3.96
C ARG A 37 -4.19 -9.82 -3.94
N GLU A 38 -3.64 -9.26 -5.01
CA GLU A 38 -2.24 -8.81 -5.00
C GLU A 38 -2.02 -7.65 -4.02
N LEU A 39 -2.96 -6.71 -3.92
CA LEU A 39 -2.87 -5.62 -2.94
C LEU A 39 -2.97 -6.13 -1.49
N GLN A 40 -3.79 -7.14 -1.26
CA GLN A 40 -4.02 -7.79 0.04
C GLN A 40 -2.99 -8.84 0.40
N LYS A 41 -2.07 -9.22 -0.50
CA LYS A 41 -0.93 -10.03 -0.13
C LYS A 41 -0.13 -9.23 0.89
N ASP A 42 -0.38 -9.56 2.15
CA ASP A 42 0.58 -9.39 3.20
C ASP A 42 1.76 -10.23 2.76
N GLU A 43 2.89 -9.58 2.53
CA GLU A 43 4.15 -10.29 2.45
C GLU A 43 4.37 -10.88 3.84
N GLU A 44 3.83 -12.09 4.07
CA GLU A 44 3.79 -12.90 5.29
C GLU A 44 5.18 -13.12 5.93
N ALA A 45 6.23 -12.52 5.38
CA ALA A 45 7.60 -12.54 5.86
C ALA A 45 8.29 -11.17 5.74
N SER A 46 7.66 -10.06 6.16
CA SER A 46 8.30 -8.72 6.22
C SER A 46 9.43 -8.63 7.27
N ARG A 47 10.38 -9.56 7.24
CA ARG A 47 11.72 -9.32 7.78
C ARG A 47 12.36 -8.29 6.84
N PRO A 48 12.80 -7.12 7.34
CA PRO A 48 13.31 -6.87 8.69
C PRO A 48 12.56 -5.73 9.43
N PHE A 49 11.24 -5.60 9.30
CA PHE A 49 10.51 -4.53 10.00
C PHE A 49 10.00 -5.00 11.36
N PRO A 50 10.23 -4.24 12.45
CA PRO A 50 9.63 -4.56 13.74
C PRO A 50 8.11 -4.42 13.66
N ARG A 51 7.39 -5.25 14.42
CA ARG A 51 5.93 -5.25 14.47
C ARG A 51 5.44 -4.44 15.66
N GLY A 52 4.38 -3.66 15.44
CA GLY A 52 3.71 -2.97 16.53
C GLY A 52 2.84 -3.91 17.36
N PRO A 53 2.19 -3.39 18.42
CA PRO A 53 1.39 -4.18 19.35
C PRO A 53 0.14 -4.77 18.70
N GLN A 54 -0.40 -4.15 17.66
CA GLN A 54 -1.56 -4.65 16.91
C GLN A 54 -1.15 -5.19 15.54
N GLU A 55 -1.91 -6.14 15.01
CA GLU A 55 -1.60 -6.78 13.72
C GLU A 55 -1.50 -5.78 12.57
N TRP A 56 -2.31 -4.72 12.62
CA TRP A 56 -2.35 -3.63 11.64
C TRP A 56 -1.34 -2.50 11.92
N ASP A 57 -0.56 -2.58 13.00
CA ASP A 57 0.49 -1.60 13.27
C ASP A 57 1.70 -1.89 12.37
N ARG A 58 1.82 -1.07 11.33
CA ARG A 58 2.85 -1.16 10.30
C ARG A 58 3.59 0.17 10.18
N LEU A 59 4.89 0.09 9.90
CA LEU A 59 5.70 1.26 9.61
C LEU A 59 5.39 1.81 8.22
N ARG A 60 5.53 3.12 8.01
CA ARG A 60 5.32 3.73 6.69
C ARG A 60 6.36 3.26 5.67
N THR A 61 7.60 3.07 6.14
CA THR A 61 8.72 2.53 5.38
C THR A 61 8.44 1.10 4.91
N GLU A 62 7.79 0.29 5.77
CA GLU A 62 7.32 -1.05 5.38
C GLU A 62 6.27 -0.94 4.27
N GLY A 63 5.31 -0.02 4.41
CA GLY A 63 4.31 0.25 3.37
C GLY A 63 4.93 0.62 2.02
N ILE A 64 6.01 1.40 2.01
CA ILE A 64 6.77 1.73 0.80
C ILE A 64 7.46 0.49 0.22
N ALA A 65 8.12 -0.33 1.04
CA ALA A 65 8.76 -1.57 0.58
C ALA A 65 7.73 -2.51 -0.08
N GLY A 66 6.58 -2.69 0.56
CA GLY A 66 5.48 -3.50 0.01
C GLY A 66 4.91 -2.91 -1.28
N LEU A 67 4.77 -1.58 -1.36
CA LEU A 67 4.30 -0.92 -2.59
C LEU A 67 5.27 -1.13 -3.76
N VAL A 68 6.59 -1.05 -3.53
CA VAL A 68 7.61 -1.32 -4.57
C VAL A 68 7.42 -2.72 -5.15
N ALA A 69 7.34 -3.74 -4.30
CA ALA A 69 7.20 -5.12 -4.72
C ALA A 69 5.88 -5.36 -5.48
N LYS A 70 4.76 -4.87 -4.94
CA LYS A 70 3.43 -5.00 -5.54
C LYS A 70 3.37 -4.33 -6.92
N VAL A 71 3.80 -3.08 -7.02
CA VAL A 71 3.75 -2.35 -8.30
C VAL A 71 4.68 -2.97 -9.32
N ALA A 72 5.90 -3.39 -8.94
CA ALA A 72 6.80 -4.06 -9.85
C ALA A 72 6.20 -5.34 -10.43
N ARG A 73 5.55 -6.16 -9.59
CA ARG A 73 4.89 -7.39 -10.05
C ARG A 73 3.67 -7.10 -10.92
N ILE A 74 2.82 -6.16 -10.50
CA ILE A 74 1.63 -5.78 -11.27
C ILE A 74 2.05 -5.28 -12.65
N ASP A 75 3.00 -4.36 -12.73
CA ASP A 75 3.41 -3.71 -13.98
C ASP A 75 4.16 -4.68 -14.92
N LYS A 76 5.10 -5.46 -14.40
CA LYS A 76 6.00 -6.28 -15.22
C LYS A 76 5.47 -7.67 -15.55
N GLU A 77 4.62 -8.23 -14.71
CA GLU A 77 4.16 -9.62 -14.85
C GLU A 77 2.66 -9.72 -15.11
N LEU A 78 1.83 -9.08 -14.27
CA LEU A 78 0.39 -9.34 -14.27
C LEU A 78 -0.36 -8.52 -15.32
N LEU A 79 -0.08 -7.22 -15.42
CA LEU A 79 -0.75 -6.31 -16.34
C LEU A 79 -0.60 -6.73 -17.82
N PRO A 80 0.58 -7.18 -18.31
CA PRO A 80 0.70 -7.73 -19.65
C PRO A 80 -0.25 -8.92 -19.89
N LEU A 81 -0.30 -9.86 -18.95
CA LEU A 81 -1.17 -11.04 -19.05
C LEU A 81 -2.66 -10.67 -19.00
N TRP A 82 -3.03 -9.66 -18.22
CA TRP A 82 -4.42 -9.19 -18.16
C TRP A 82 -4.84 -8.44 -19.42
N ARG A 83 -3.93 -7.67 -20.05
CA ARG A 83 -4.18 -7.01 -21.34
C ARG A 83 -4.43 -8.01 -22.47
N GLU A 84 -3.79 -9.17 -22.45
CA GLU A 84 -4.04 -10.22 -23.45
C GLU A 84 -5.41 -10.89 -23.29
N ARG A 85 -5.98 -10.82 -22.08
CA ARG A 85 -7.27 -11.46 -21.74
C ARG A 85 -8.47 -10.56 -21.92
N LEU A 86 -8.31 -9.25 -21.78
CA LEU A 86 -9.41 -8.28 -21.81
C LEU A 86 -9.37 -7.42 -23.08
N PRO A 87 -10.51 -6.85 -23.50
CA PRO A 87 -10.54 -5.84 -24.56
C PRO A 87 -9.61 -4.66 -24.26
N SER A 88 -9.03 -4.07 -25.31
CA SER A 88 -8.06 -2.97 -25.19
C SER A 88 -8.63 -1.72 -24.51
N ASP A 89 -9.95 -1.55 -24.52
CA ASP A 89 -10.69 -0.45 -23.91
C ASP A 89 -11.32 -0.82 -22.55
N SER A 90 -10.95 -1.97 -21.96
CA SER A 90 -11.49 -2.40 -20.67
C SER A 90 -11.24 -1.36 -19.56
N PRO A 91 -12.30 -0.88 -18.88
CA PRO A 91 -12.14 0.03 -17.76
C PRO A 91 -11.34 -0.56 -16.59
N VAL A 92 -11.35 -1.89 -16.39
CA VAL A 92 -10.51 -2.53 -15.35
C VAL A 92 -9.03 -2.39 -15.65
N ILE A 93 -8.61 -2.61 -16.90
CA ILE A 93 -7.22 -2.39 -17.32
C ILE A 93 -6.83 -0.93 -17.09
N ALA A 94 -7.70 0.01 -17.47
CA ALA A 94 -7.44 1.43 -17.22
C ALA A 94 -7.25 1.75 -15.73
N LEU A 95 -8.06 1.17 -14.83
CA LEU A 95 -7.92 1.37 -13.38
C LEU A 95 -6.58 0.83 -12.86
N VAL A 96 -6.17 -0.38 -13.28
CA VAL A 96 -4.88 -0.97 -12.89
C VAL A 96 -3.72 -0.12 -13.38
N GLU A 97 -3.79 0.37 -14.61
CA GLU A 97 -2.78 1.28 -15.16
C GLU A 97 -2.71 2.61 -14.42
N ILE A 98 -3.86 3.22 -14.08
CA ILE A 98 -3.92 4.43 -13.25
C ILE A 98 -3.25 4.17 -11.90
N TYR A 99 -3.52 3.03 -11.26
CA TYR A 99 -2.88 2.65 -10.00
C TYR A 99 -1.35 2.59 -10.14
N VAL A 100 -0.84 1.88 -11.14
CA VAL A 100 0.61 1.72 -11.40
C VAL A 100 1.27 3.07 -11.67
N ARG A 101 0.67 3.91 -12.54
CA ARG A 101 1.20 5.25 -12.87
C ARG A 101 1.21 6.16 -11.66
N SER A 102 0.15 6.14 -10.87
CA SER A 102 0.00 7.01 -9.69
C SER A 102 0.96 6.61 -8.58
N ALA A 103 1.23 5.31 -8.44
CA ALA A 103 2.19 4.81 -7.46
C ALA A 103 3.61 5.31 -7.73
N GLN A 104 3.98 5.60 -9.00
CA GLN A 104 5.31 6.13 -9.33
C GLN A 104 5.65 7.42 -8.58
N SER A 105 4.65 8.25 -8.25
CA SER A 105 4.85 9.48 -7.47
C SER A 105 5.26 9.25 -6.01
N ILE A 106 5.02 8.05 -5.49
CA ILE A 106 5.48 7.56 -4.18
C ILE A 106 6.81 6.81 -4.36
N LEU A 107 6.87 5.93 -5.36
CA LEU A 107 8.04 5.09 -5.64
C LEU A 107 9.29 5.89 -6.00
N HIS A 108 9.14 7.11 -6.52
CA HIS A 108 10.26 8.02 -6.74
C HIS A 108 11.10 8.27 -5.47
N HIS A 109 10.48 8.18 -4.28
CA HIS A 109 11.15 8.36 -3.00
C HIS A 109 11.58 7.03 -2.36
N ALA A 110 11.21 5.88 -2.95
CA ALA A 110 11.38 4.58 -2.30
C ALA A 110 12.84 4.22 -2.06
N ASP A 111 13.71 4.43 -3.06
CA ASP A 111 15.13 4.11 -2.93
C ASP A 111 15.79 4.89 -1.79
N ASP A 112 15.53 6.19 -1.71
CA ASP A 112 16.05 7.07 -0.66
C ASP A 112 15.53 6.69 0.72
N VAL A 113 14.23 6.44 0.84
CA VAL A 113 13.59 6.02 2.10
C VAL A 113 14.18 4.69 2.58
N LEU A 114 14.27 3.69 1.70
CA LEU A 114 14.75 2.36 2.05
C LEU A 114 16.27 2.37 2.30
N ALA A 115 17.03 3.23 1.63
CA ALA A 115 18.44 3.45 1.93
C ALA A 115 18.63 4.10 3.31
N ALA A 116 17.83 5.12 3.63
CA ALA A 116 17.85 5.77 4.93
C ALA A 116 17.48 4.80 6.05
N TRP A 117 16.50 3.91 5.83
CA TRP A 117 16.14 2.85 6.75
C TRP A 117 17.30 1.86 6.99
N ARG A 118 17.94 1.38 5.92
CA ARG A 118 19.08 0.46 6.02
C ARG A 118 20.30 1.09 6.72
N GLY A 119 20.48 2.39 6.57
CA GLY A 119 21.55 3.16 7.20
C GLY A 119 21.22 3.68 8.61
N ALA A 120 20.01 3.45 9.11
CA ALA A 120 19.62 3.90 10.44
C ALA A 120 20.37 3.13 11.53
N VAL A 121 20.81 3.87 12.55
CA VAL A 121 21.43 3.30 13.75
C VAL A 121 20.35 3.12 14.79
N TRP A 122 20.07 1.86 15.13
CA TRP A 122 19.04 1.49 16.09
C TRP A 122 19.62 1.39 17.49
N GLN A 123 18.93 1.96 18.46
CA GLN A 123 19.19 1.64 19.86
C GLN A 123 18.64 0.23 20.14
N GLU A 124 19.41 -0.57 20.88
CA GLU A 124 18.92 -1.86 21.38
C GLU A 124 18.36 -1.64 22.79
N PRO A 125 17.16 -2.17 23.09
CA PRO A 125 16.60 -2.06 24.42
C PRO A 125 17.44 -2.84 25.43
N THR A 126 17.63 -2.26 26.60
CA THR A 126 18.23 -2.92 27.76
C THR A 126 17.28 -3.97 28.35
N GLN A 127 17.81 -4.91 29.13
CA GLN A 127 16.98 -5.90 29.82
C GLN A 127 16.01 -5.25 30.83
N GLU A 128 16.40 -4.13 31.44
CA GLU A 128 15.55 -3.39 32.36
C GLU A 128 14.39 -2.72 31.63
N GLU A 129 14.62 -2.11 30.47
CA GLU A 129 13.57 -1.52 29.63
C GLU A 129 12.61 -2.60 29.12
N ILE A 130 13.12 -3.76 28.68
CA ILE A 130 12.28 -4.89 28.27
C ILE A 130 11.42 -5.38 29.44
N ALA A 131 12.01 -5.56 30.63
CA ALA A 131 11.28 -6.02 31.81
C ALA A 131 10.22 -5.01 32.25
N HIS A 132 10.54 -3.71 32.18
CA HIS A 132 9.59 -2.64 32.45
C HIS A 132 8.41 -2.68 31.48
N GLU A 133 8.66 -2.79 30.17
CA GLU A 133 7.58 -2.81 29.17
C GLU A 133 6.78 -4.11 29.16
N ALA A 134 7.41 -5.25 29.42
CA ALA A 134 6.70 -6.52 29.61
C ALA A 134 5.73 -6.42 30.78
N HIS A 135 6.15 -5.80 31.89
CA HIS A 135 5.28 -5.58 33.04
C HIS A 135 4.17 -4.56 32.75
N ARG A 136 4.51 -3.41 32.15
CA ARG A 136 3.56 -2.33 31.84
C ARG A 136 2.46 -2.79 30.88
N LEU A 137 2.82 -3.55 29.86
CA LEU A 137 1.92 -4.02 28.80
C LEU A 137 1.31 -5.40 29.09
N GLN A 138 1.77 -6.09 30.14
CA GLN A 138 1.35 -7.46 30.48
C GLN A 138 1.57 -8.47 29.33
N VAL A 139 2.71 -8.35 28.64
CA VAL A 139 3.09 -9.22 27.51
C VAL A 139 4.38 -9.98 27.82
N SER A 140 4.76 -10.92 26.95
CA SER A 140 6.03 -11.61 27.09
C SER A 140 7.21 -10.64 26.90
N PRO A 141 8.40 -10.91 27.48
CA PRO A 141 9.61 -10.13 27.21
C PRO A 141 9.98 -10.04 25.72
N GLU A 142 9.65 -11.07 24.94
CA GLU A 142 9.89 -11.07 23.50
C GLU A 142 8.97 -10.09 22.78
N ASP A 143 7.68 -10.10 23.10
CA ASP A 143 6.70 -9.14 22.54
C ASP A 143 7.03 -7.71 22.97
N ALA A 144 7.40 -7.50 24.24
CA ALA A 144 7.84 -6.21 24.75
C ALA A 144 9.05 -5.67 23.98
N ARG A 145 10.03 -6.54 23.68
CA ARG A 145 11.20 -6.17 22.85
C ARG A 145 10.79 -5.80 21.42
N ALA A 146 9.86 -6.54 20.81
CA ALA A 146 9.37 -6.25 19.47
C ALA A 146 8.63 -4.90 19.41
N ILE A 147 7.73 -4.66 20.36
CA ILE A 147 6.97 -3.41 20.50
C ILE A 147 7.92 -2.24 20.73
N TRP A 148 8.92 -2.39 21.61
CA TRP A 148 9.91 -1.34 21.86
C TRP A 148 10.66 -0.96 20.57
N ARG A 149 11.14 -1.96 19.82
CA ARG A 149 11.82 -1.72 18.54
C ARG A 149 10.91 -1.07 17.50
N PHE A 150 9.62 -1.40 17.51
CA PHE A 150 8.64 -0.75 16.67
C PHE A 150 8.46 0.72 17.04
N GLU A 151 8.35 1.04 18.34
CA GLU A 151 8.21 2.44 18.79
C GLU A 151 9.47 3.25 18.51
N GLU A 152 10.66 2.67 18.66
CA GLU A 152 11.94 3.30 18.26
C GLU A 152 11.94 3.61 16.74
N ALA A 153 11.53 2.64 15.91
CA ALA A 153 11.42 2.83 14.48
C ALA A 153 10.36 3.87 14.08
N ARG A 154 9.20 3.85 14.74
CA ARG A 154 8.12 4.81 14.54
C ARG A 154 8.56 6.21 14.96
N HIS A 155 9.31 6.32 16.05
CA HIS A 155 9.91 7.58 16.47
C HIS A 155 10.86 8.10 15.39
N TRP A 156 11.76 7.26 14.87
CA TRP A 156 12.63 7.59 13.75
C TRP A 156 11.85 8.11 12.52
N GLU A 157 10.73 7.48 12.17
CA GLU A 157 9.86 7.93 11.06
C GLU A 157 9.21 9.29 11.30
N SER A 158 9.00 9.68 12.56
CA SER A 158 8.38 10.96 12.93
C SER A 158 9.36 12.14 13.00
N GLN A 159 10.66 11.87 12.92
CA GLN A 159 11.70 12.92 12.94
C GLN A 159 11.90 13.56 11.56
N PRO A 160 12.25 14.86 11.48
CA PRO A 160 12.68 15.48 10.24
C PRO A 160 13.89 14.76 9.61
N PRO A 161 14.00 14.70 8.27
CA PRO A 161 13.05 15.25 7.28
C PRO A 161 11.87 14.32 6.94
N ARG A 162 11.77 13.14 7.58
CA ARG A 162 10.82 12.08 7.20
C ARG A 162 9.37 12.44 7.49
N SER A 163 9.09 13.13 8.59
CA SER A 163 7.72 13.58 8.91
C SER A 163 7.10 14.41 7.79
N ALA A 164 7.83 15.40 7.25
CA ALA A 164 7.38 16.23 6.14
C ALA A 164 7.18 15.41 4.85
N LEU A 165 8.05 14.43 4.59
CA LEU A 165 7.87 13.50 3.47
C LEU A 165 6.57 12.70 3.62
N TRP A 166 6.24 12.22 4.81
CA TRP A 166 4.98 11.48 5.04
C TRP A 166 3.75 12.34 4.82
N GLU A 167 3.77 13.60 5.24
CA GLU A 167 2.70 14.56 4.96
C GLU A 167 2.54 14.80 3.44
N GLU A 168 3.64 14.87 2.69
CA GLU A 168 3.63 15.01 1.24
C GLU A 168 3.07 13.75 0.53
N LEU A 169 3.40 12.55 1.04
CA LEU A 169 3.02 11.28 0.42
C LEU A 169 1.59 10.85 0.78
N LEU A 170 1.02 11.33 1.88
CA LEU A 170 -0.29 10.91 2.36
C LEU A 170 -1.42 11.12 1.32
N PRO A 171 -1.53 12.28 0.63
CA PRO A 171 -2.53 12.45 -0.41
C PRO A 171 -2.35 11.48 -1.61
N LYS A 172 -1.10 11.14 -1.94
CA LYS A 172 -0.79 10.19 -3.03
C LYS A 172 -1.23 8.77 -2.65
N TRP A 173 -0.99 8.37 -1.40
CA TRP A 173 -1.49 7.11 -0.86
C TRP A 173 -3.02 7.05 -0.84
N SER A 174 -3.67 8.12 -0.40
CA SER A 174 -5.14 8.22 -0.41
C SER A 174 -5.71 8.01 -1.82
N TYR A 175 -5.09 8.62 -2.83
CA TYR A 175 -5.51 8.46 -4.22
C TYR A 175 -5.36 7.00 -4.71
N LEU A 176 -4.28 6.29 -4.35
CA LEU A 176 -4.14 4.86 -4.66
C LEU A 176 -5.26 4.02 -4.03
N THR A 177 -5.62 4.33 -2.78
CA THR A 177 -6.75 3.69 -2.11
C THR A 177 -8.05 3.97 -2.84
N SER A 178 -8.31 5.20 -3.30
CA SER A 178 -9.50 5.51 -4.11
C SER A 178 -9.57 4.68 -5.39
N VAL A 179 -8.46 4.54 -6.12
CA VAL A 179 -8.42 3.69 -7.32
C VAL A 179 -8.74 2.23 -6.96
N ALA A 180 -8.13 1.70 -5.89
CA ALA A 180 -8.39 0.34 -5.43
C ALA A 180 -9.84 0.14 -4.99
N SER A 181 -10.47 1.15 -4.36
CA SER A 181 -11.88 1.12 -3.98
C SER A 181 -12.81 1.07 -5.19
N VAL A 182 -12.50 1.78 -6.29
CA VAL A 182 -13.29 1.67 -7.52
C VAL A 182 -13.16 0.26 -8.11
N VAL A 183 -11.98 -0.36 -8.07
CA VAL A 183 -11.83 -1.77 -8.48
C VAL A 183 -12.59 -2.71 -7.54
N ALA A 184 -12.65 -2.42 -6.23
CA ALA A 184 -13.46 -3.18 -5.29
C ALA A 184 -14.96 -3.10 -5.64
N ALA A 185 -15.47 -1.91 -5.93
CA ALA A 185 -16.85 -1.73 -6.39
C ALA A 185 -17.17 -2.51 -7.68
N VAL A 186 -16.22 -2.57 -8.61
CA VAL A 186 -16.34 -3.40 -9.83
C VAL A 186 -16.53 -4.89 -9.48
N VAL A 187 -15.79 -5.37 -8.48
CA VAL A 187 -15.81 -6.79 -8.07
C VAL A 187 -17.05 -7.13 -7.25
N THR A 188 -17.45 -6.26 -6.33
CA THR A 188 -18.56 -6.52 -5.41
C THR A 188 -19.92 -6.15 -6.01
N GLY A 189 -19.95 -5.29 -7.02
CA GLY A 189 -21.19 -4.65 -7.48
C GLY A 189 -21.76 -3.65 -6.48
N ASP A 190 -21.00 -3.32 -5.43
CA ASP A 190 -21.38 -2.31 -4.44
C ASP A 190 -21.05 -0.93 -5.00
N VAL A 191 -22.09 -0.30 -5.56
CA VAL A 191 -21.99 0.94 -6.31
C VAL A 191 -22.63 2.13 -5.58
N GLU A 192 -23.03 1.94 -4.32
CA GLU A 192 -23.47 3.03 -3.45
C GLU A 192 -22.25 3.72 -2.84
N TYR A 193 -21.85 4.84 -3.46
CA TYR A 193 -20.79 5.74 -3.00
C TYR A 193 -21.36 7.12 -2.66
#